data_AF-A0A925RQ53-F1
#
_entry.id   AF-A0A925RQ53-F1
#
_cell.length_a   1.000
_cell.length_b   1.000
_cell.length_c   1.000
_cell.angle_alpha   90.00
_cell.angle_beta   90.00
_cell.angle_gamma   90.00
#
_symmetry.space_group_name_H-M   'P 1'
#
loop_
_entity.id
_entity.type
_entity.pdbx_description
1 polymer ?
#
loop_
_entity_poly.entity_id
_entity_poly.type
_entity_poly.pdbx_seq_one_letter_code
_entity_poly.pdbx_strand_id
1 'polypeptide(L)' 'MNTIAQFAVICGLSLAAGSATWFIKGAPGTPVFICNPAKLRTDEICLADVAGKILWVDARSRKEWEDNGLGDSILWNLDP' A
#
# COMPACT_ATOMS: atom_id res chain seq x y z
N MET A 1 -32.33 -22.25 -0.62
CA MET A 1 -31.59 -21.59 0.47
C MET A 1 -31.96 -20.12 0.48
N ASN A 2 -32.18 -19.52 1.65
CA ASN A 2 -32.59 -18.12 1.75
C ASN A 2 -31.37 -17.20 1.61
N THR A 3 -31.35 -16.34 0.60
CA THR A 3 -30.26 -15.39 0.33
C THR A 3 -29.95 -14.50 1.53
N ILE A 4 -30.95 -14.13 2.33
CA ILE A 4 -30.79 -13.35 3.56
C ILE A 4 -29.95 -14.13 4.59
N ALA A 5 -30.21 -15.43 4.74
CA ALA A 5 -29.46 -16.26 5.67
C ALA A 5 -28.00 -16.43 5.23
N GLN A 6 -27.75 -16.60 3.92
CA GLN A 6 -26.39 -16.67 3.39
C GLN A 6 -25.62 -15.36 3.63
N PHE A 7 -26.26 -14.22 3.37
CA PHE A 7 -25.67 -12.91 3.61
C PHE A 7 -25.32 -12.72 5.09
N ALA A 8 -26.23 -13.05 6.00
CA ALA A 8 -26.00 -12.96 7.45
C ALA A 8 -24.79 -13.81 7.90
N VAL A 9 -24.65 -15.02 7.36
CA VAL A 9 -23.51 -15.90 7.65
C VAL A 9 -22.20 -15.30 7.17
N ILE A 10 -22.15 -14.78 5.94
CA ILE A 10 -20.94 -14.15 5.38
C ILE A 10 -20.54 -12.92 6.21
N CYS A 11 -21.49 -12.06 6.55
CA CYS A 11 -21.24 -10.90 7.39
C CYS A 11 -20.71 -11.30 8.78
N GLY A 12 -21.32 -12.31 9.41
CA GLY A 12 -20.88 -12.81 10.71
C GLY A 12 -19.45 -13.32 10.69
N LEU A 13 -19.10 -14.15 9.70
CA LEU A 13 -17.75 -14.70 9.55
C LEU A 13 -16.72 -13.60 9.26
N SER A 14 -17.06 -12.63 8.40
CA SER A 14 -16.17 -11.53 8.03
C SER A 14 -15.88 -10.62 9.22
N LEU A 15 -16.90 -10.28 10.01
CA LEU A 15 -16.74 -9.47 11.23
C LEU A 15 -15.93 -10.20 12.30
N ALA A 16 -16.17 -11.50 12.49
CA ALA A 16 -15.43 -12.32 13.44
C ALA A 16 -13.94 -12.41 13.05
N ALA A 17 -13.63 -12.68 11.78
CA ALA A 17 -12.26 -12.75 11.30
C ALA A 17 -11.53 -11.40 11.38
N GLY A 18 -12.19 -10.31 10.99
CA GLY A 18 -11.62 -8.96 11.04
C GLY A 18 -11.34 -8.50 12.47
N SER A 19 -12.30 -8.68 13.38
CA SER A 19 -12.13 -8.32 14.80
C SER A 19 -11.06 -9.17 15.48
N ALA A 20 -11.04 -10.49 15.25
CA ALA A 20 -9.98 -11.35 15.77
C ALA A 20 -8.59 -10.94 15.28
N THR A 21 -8.46 -10.61 13.98
CA THR A 21 -7.19 -10.15 13.41
C THR A 21 -6.74 -8.84 14.06
N TRP A 22 -7.65 -7.89 14.25
CA TRP A 22 -7.34 -6.63 14.93
C TRP A 22 -6.88 -6.85 16.37
N PHE A 23 -7.55 -7.71 17.14
CA PHE A 23 -7.15 -8.00 18.52
C PHE A 23 -5.78 -8.67 18.63
N ILE A 24 -5.40 -9.51 17.65
CA ILE A 24 -4.13 -10.25 17.66
C ILE A 24 -2.97 -9.42 17.09
N LYS A 25 -3.19 -8.74 15.96
CA LYS A 25 -2.14 -8.04 15.20
C LYS A 25 -2.13 -6.53 15.43
N GLY A 26 -3.18 -5.96 16.00
CA GLY A 26 -3.40 -4.53 16.09
C GLY A 26 -4.03 -3.96 14.82
N ALA A 27 -4.22 -2.64 14.82
CA ALA A 27 -4.63 -1.91 13.63
C ALA A 27 -3.60 -2.11 12.50
N PRO A 28 -4.02 -2.16 11.23
CA PRO A 28 -3.08 -2.15 10.12
C PRO A 28 -2.19 -0.91 10.25
N GLY A 29 -0.88 -1.13 10.40
CA GLY A 29 0.07 -0.03 10.47
C GLY A 29 0.06 0.77 9.18
N THR A 30 0.32 2.07 9.26
CA THR A 30 0.74 2.82 8.08
C THR A 30 1.93 2.09 7.46
N PRO A 31 1.95 1.85 6.14
CA PRO A 31 3.11 1.25 5.49
C PRO A 31 4.28 2.22 5.61
N VAL A 32 5.06 2.09 6.68
CA VAL A 32 6.33 2.78 6.81
C VAL A 32 7.31 1.95 6.00
N PHE A 33 7.69 2.44 4.82
CA PHE A 33 8.79 1.88 4.04
C PHE A 33 10.10 2.19 4.79
N ILE A 34 10.35 1.46 5.88
CA ILE A 34 11.59 1.55 6.65
C ILE A 34 12.64 0.83 5.81
N CYS A 35 13.40 1.61 5.04
CA CYS A 35 14.58 1.09 4.38
C CYS A 35 15.59 0.64 5.44
N ASN A 36 15.95 -0.65 5.42
CA ASN A 36 17.01 -1.16 6.27
C ASN A 36 18.32 -1.18 5.47
N PRO A 37 19.27 -0.28 5.77
CA PRO A 37 20.49 -0.17 4.98
C PRO A 37 21.36 -1.43 5.04
N ALA A 38 21.24 -2.26 6.09
CA ALA A 38 21.98 -3.50 6.22
C ALA A 38 21.42 -4.64 5.35
N LYS A 39 20.24 -4.47 4.73
CA LYS A 39 19.59 -5.47 3.86
C LYS A 39 19.48 -5.02 2.40
N LEU A 40 19.99 -3.83 2.07
CA LEU A 40 20.03 -3.35 0.70
C LEU A 40 20.92 -4.25 -0.15
N ARG A 41 20.44 -4.58 -1.35
CA ARG A 41 21.31 -5.15 -2.37
C ARG A 41 22.26 -4.07 -2.91
N THR A 42 23.32 -4.50 -3.59
CA THR A 42 24.34 -3.60 -4.16
C THR A 42 23.77 -2.60 -5.19
N ASP A 43 22.60 -2.91 -5.75
CA ASP A 43 21.87 -2.13 -6.75
C ASP A 43 20.66 -1.35 -6.19
N GLU A 44 20.47 -1.35 -4.88
CA GLU A 44 19.34 -0.68 -4.21
C GLU A 44 19.81 0.51 -3.38
N ILE A 45 18.96 1.53 -3.26
CA ILE A 45 19.18 2.69 -2.38
C ILE A 45 17.92 2.99 -1.58
N CYS A 46 18.07 3.56 -0.38
CA CYS A 46 16.91 4.02 0.38
C CYS A 46 16.30 5.25 -0.27
N LEU A 47 14.97 5.27 -0.38
CA LEU A 47 14.23 6.44 -0.86
C LEU A 47 14.57 7.71 -0.07
N ALA A 48 14.82 7.59 1.24
CA ALA A 48 15.22 8.70 2.10
C ALA A 48 16.56 9.34 1.70
N ASP A 49 17.49 8.58 1.10
CA ASP A 49 18.82 9.09 0.72
C ASP A 49 18.75 10.01 -0.52
N VAL A 50 17.67 9.87 -1.28
CA VAL A 50 17.47 10.53 -2.59
C VAL A 50 16.24 11.42 -2.65
N ALA A 51 15.42 11.44 -1.60
CA ALA A 51 14.31 12.38 -1.47
C ALA A 51 14.82 13.84 -1.55
N GLY A 52 14.28 14.61 -2.49
CA GLY A 52 14.56 16.04 -2.65
C GLY A 52 15.85 16.43 -3.40
N LYS A 53 16.69 15.47 -3.82
CA LYS A 53 17.90 15.75 -4.63
C LYS A 53 17.77 15.37 -6.10
N ILE A 54 16.68 14.71 -6.47
CA ILE A 54 16.49 14.13 -7.80
C ILE A 54 15.04 14.36 -8.23
N LEU A 55 14.83 14.57 -9.53
CA LEU A 55 13.51 14.56 -10.12
C LEU A 55 13.00 13.11 -10.16
N TRP A 56 11.95 12.83 -9.39
CA TRP A 56 11.28 11.53 -9.43
C TRP A 56 10.33 11.49 -10.60
N VAL A 57 10.49 10.46 -11.44
CA VAL A 57 9.65 10.25 -12.61
C VAL A 57 8.95 8.91 -12.45
N ASP A 58 7.63 8.95 -12.24
CA ASP A 58 6.80 7.77 -12.07
C ASP A 58 6.24 7.32 -13.44
N ALA A 59 6.44 6.06 -13.81
CA ALA A 59 6.04 5.51 -15.10
C ALA A 59 4.78 4.63 -15.01
N ARG A 60 4.10 4.60 -13.85
CA ARG A 60 2.88 3.79 -13.65
C ARG A 60 1.67 4.43 -14.34
N SER A 61 0.53 3.73 -14.29
CA SER A 61 -0.73 4.32 -14.74
C SER A 61 -1.13 5.50 -13.87
N ARG A 62 -1.82 6.51 -14.45
CA ARG A 62 -2.31 7.68 -13.70
C ARG A 62 -3.10 7.27 -12.47
N LYS A 63 -3.99 6.28 -12.61
CA LYS A 63 -4.84 5.77 -11.53
C LYS A 63 -4.04 5.23 -10.35
N GLU A 64 -2.96 4.50 -10.60
CA GLU A 64 -2.10 3.95 -9.53
C GLU A 64 -1.29 5.05 -8.86
N TRP A 65 -0.83 6.04 -9.63
CA TRP A 65 -0.10 7.19 -9.10
C TRP A 65 -0.99 8.12 -8.26
N GLU A 66 -2.25 8.34 -8.64
CA GLU A 66 -3.20 9.11 -7.83
C GLU A 66 -3.55 8.42 -6.50
N ASP A 67 -3.51 7.09 -6.47
CA ASP A 67 -3.78 6.29 -5.27
C ASP A 67 -2.61 6.31 -4.27
N ASN A 68 -1.38 6.11 -4.74
CA ASN A 68 -0.20 6.00 -3.86
C ASN A 68 1.13 6.48 -4.47
N GLY A 69 1.06 7.45 -5.38
CA GLY A 69 2.21 8.14 -5.95
C GLY A 69 3.11 8.75 -4.88
N LEU A 70 4.41 8.83 -5.18
CA LEU A 70 5.34 9.56 -4.33
C LEU A 70 5.04 11.07 -4.43
N GLY A 71 4.87 11.74 -3.30
CA GLY A 71 4.75 13.21 -3.26
C GLY A 71 5.94 13.87 -3.95
N ASP A 72 5.66 14.90 -4.75
CA ASP A 72 6.65 15.63 -5.58
C ASP A 72 7.28 14.85 -6.75
N SER A 73 6.78 13.65 -7.06
CA SER A 73 7.11 12.96 -8.32
C SER A 73 6.31 13.51 -9.51
N ILE A 74 6.89 13.45 -10.70
CA ILE A 74 6.24 13.75 -11.96
C ILE A 74 5.79 12.44 -12.60
N LEU A 75 4.51 12.36 -12.95
CA LEU A 75 4.00 11.25 -13.75
C LEU A 75 4.50 11.37 -15.20
N TRP A 76 5.36 10.46 -15.62
CA TRP A 76 5.72 10.25 -17.02
C TRP A 76 4.79 9.21 -17.61
N ASN A 77 3.60 9.68 -17.96
CA ASN A 77 2.67 8.89 -18.74
C ASN A 77 2.27 9.69 -19.97
N LEU A 78 2.47 9.07 -21.14
CA LEU A 78 2.07 9.61 -22.44
C LEU A 78 0.61 9.27 -22.77
N ASP A 79 -0.04 8.42 -21.97
CA ASP A 79 -1.48 8.17 -22.06
C ASP A 79 -2.26 9.28 -21.32
N PRO A 80 -3.21 9.96 -21.99
CA PRO A 80 -4.01 11.04 -21.40
C PRO A 80 -4.89 10.57 -20.23
#